data_AF-A0A5B0CPE9-F1
#
_entry.id   AF-A0A5B0CPE9-F1
#
_cell.length_a   1.000
_cell.length_b   1.000
_cell.length_c   1.000
_cell.angle_alpha   90.00
_cell.angle_beta   90.00
_cell.angle_gamma   90.00
#
_symmetry.space_group_name_H-M   'P 1'
#
loop_
_entity.id
_entity.type
_entity.pdbx_description
1 polymer ?
#
loop_
_entity_poly.entity_id
_entity_poly.type
_entity_poly.pdbx_seq_one_letter_code
_entity_poly.pdbx_strand_id
1 'polypeptide(L)' 'MADTTPIEVEVNFSSYFLIDCMSMTRITADFDAPSQATFWELLTYIEEHEMSQKTPIFVEFKETNAGQTNVEMSVGVQ' A
#
# COMPACT_ATOMS: atom_id res chain seq x y z
N MET A 1 20.53 28.01 -21.95
CA MET A 1 19.07 27.78 -22.00
C MET A 1 18.84 26.40 -21.44
N ALA A 2 17.98 26.24 -20.42
CA ALA A 2 17.71 24.93 -19.84
C ALA A 2 16.91 24.09 -20.84
N ASP A 3 17.33 22.84 -21.04
CA ASP A 3 16.62 21.86 -21.84
C ASP A 3 15.33 21.46 -21.10
N THR A 4 14.18 21.72 -21.71
CA THR A 4 12.84 21.44 -21.15
C THR A 4 12.19 20.24 -21.83
N THR A 5 12.97 19.34 -22.44
CA THR A 5 12.43 18.13 -23.06
C THR A 5 11.74 17.26 -21.98
N PRO A 6 10.46 16.89 -22.14
CA PRO A 6 9.79 16.02 -21.18
C PRO A 6 10.55 14.69 -21.15
N ILE A 7 10.97 14.27 -19.95
CA ILE A 7 11.46 12.92 -19.76
C ILE A 7 10.27 12.01 -20.05
N GLU A 8 10.33 11.22 -21.12
CA GLU A 8 9.32 10.20 -21.40
C GLU A 8 9.34 9.18 -20.26
N VAL A 9 8.39 9.30 -19.33
CA VAL A 9 8.21 8.35 -18.24
C VAL A 9 7.43 7.17 -18.80
N GLU A 10 8.05 5.98 -18.78
CA GLU A 10 7.37 4.75 -19.13
C GLU A 10 6.26 4.45 -18.10
N VAL A 11 5.01 4.49 -18.54
CA VAL A 11 3.84 4.20 -17.70
C VAL A 11 3.38 2.76 -17.96
N ASN A 12 3.47 1.92 -16.94
CA ASN A 12 2.98 0.55 -16.97
C ASN A 12 1.56 0.49 -16.39
N PHE A 13 0.64 -0.19 -17.10
CA PHE A 13 -0.72 -0.43 -16.63
C PHE A 13 -0.86 -1.87 -16.15
N SER A 14 -1.23 -2.04 -14.87
CA SER A 14 -1.54 -3.34 -14.28
C SER A 14 -2.99 -3.37 -13.81
N SER A 15 -3.69 -4.49 -14.05
CA SER A 15 -5.05 -4.68 -13.58
C SER A 15 -5.07 -5.63 -12.38
N TYR A 16 -5.62 -5.14 -11.26
CA TYR A 16 -5.87 -5.91 -10.04
C TYR A 16 -7.38 -6.13 -9.85
N PHE A 17 -8.07 -6.53 -10.91
CA PHE A 17 -9.54 -6.57 -10.97
C PHE A 17 -10.19 -7.50 -9.93
N LEU A 18 -9.54 -8.62 -9.63
CA LEU A 18 -9.96 -9.54 -8.58
C LEU A 18 -8.72 -9.92 -7.78
N ILE A 19 -8.69 -9.53 -6.51
CA ILE A 19 -7.70 -9.99 -5.55
C ILE A 19 -8.45 -10.77 -4.47
N ASP A 20 -8.12 -12.05 -4.32
CA ASP A 20 -8.55 -12.88 -3.20
C ASP A 20 -7.52 -12.82 -2.06
N CYS A 21 -7.93 -13.20 -0.85
CA CYS A 21 -7.04 -13.32 0.31
C CYS A 21 -6.21 -12.04 0.60
N MET A 22 -6.89 -10.92 0.83
CA MET A 22 -6.23 -9.67 1.21
C MET A 22 -5.94 -9.64 2.72
N SER A 23 -4.66 -9.51 3.08
CA SER A 23 -4.24 -9.13 4.42
C SER A 23 -4.33 -7.62 4.56
N MET A 24 -5.09 -7.13 5.54
CA MET A 24 -5.41 -5.71 5.71
C MET A 24 -5.14 -5.23 7.13
N THR A 25 -4.68 -3.98 7.24
CA THR A 25 -4.51 -3.29 8.52
C THR A 25 -4.86 -1.81 8.38
N ARG A 26 -5.29 -1.19 9.47
CA ARG A 26 -5.72 0.22 9.52
C ARG A 26 -5.05 0.95 10.66
N ILE A 27 -4.52 2.12 10.36
CA ILE A 27 -3.87 3.03 11.32
C ILE A 27 -4.77 4.26 11.50
N THR A 28 -5.21 4.50 12.73
CA THR A 28 -6.05 5.64 13.09
C THR A 28 -5.22 6.70 13.83
N ALA A 29 -5.15 7.92 13.28
CA ALA A 29 -4.37 9.05 13.80
C ALA A 29 -2.84 8.87 13.78
N ASP A 30 -2.10 9.99 13.74
CA ASP A 30 -0.62 10.08 13.74
C ASP A 30 0.09 9.04 12.87
N PHE A 31 -0.40 8.85 11.65
CA PHE A 31 -0.06 7.68 10.82
C PHE A 31 1.32 7.74 10.16
N ASP A 32 2.08 8.84 10.24
CA ASP A 32 3.38 8.97 9.55
C ASP A 32 4.41 7.92 9.99
N ALA A 33 4.71 7.85 11.28
CA ALA A 33 5.66 6.87 11.82
C ALA A 33 5.07 5.44 11.89
N PRO A 34 3.81 5.24 12.35
CA PRO A 34 3.19 3.92 12.36
C PRO A 34 3.08 3.30 10.97
N SER A 35 2.88 4.08 9.91
CA SER A 35 2.83 3.55 8.54
C SER A 35 4.11 2.80 8.16
N GLN A 36 5.28 3.32 8.56
CA GLN A 36 6.55 2.64 8.28
C GLN A 36 6.67 1.34 9.08
N ALA A 37 6.30 1.36 10.36
CA ALA A 37 6.33 0.16 11.19
C ALA A 37 5.38 -0.92 10.65
N THR A 38 4.14 -0.54 10.34
CA THR A 38 3.11 -1.43 9.81
C THR A 38 3.47 -2.02 8.45
N PHE A 39 4.19 -1.29 7.60
CA PHE A 39 4.74 -1.84 6.36
C PHE A 39 5.67 -3.04 6.63
N TRP A 40 6.59 -2.91 7.59
CA TRP A 40 7.48 -4.00 7.98
C TRP A 40 6.73 -5.14 8.65
N GLU A 41 5.75 -4.84 9.51
CA GLU A 41 4.90 -5.86 10.14
C GLU A 41 4.16 -6.71 9.10
N LEU A 42 3.65 -6.10 8.02
CA LEU A 42 3.00 -6.85 6.94
C LEU A 42 3.97 -7.78 6.22
N LEU A 43 5.20 -7.34 5.96
CA LEU A 43 6.22 -8.19 5.33
C LEU A 43 6.63 -9.35 6.26
N THR A 44 6.87 -9.05 7.53
CA THR A 44 7.17 -10.07 8.54
C THR A 44 6.02 -11.07 8.66
N TYR A 45 4.77 -10.60 8.68
CA TYR A 45 3.60 -11.48 8.75
C TYR A 45 3.53 -12.45 7.56
N ILE A 46 3.78 -11.97 6.34
CA ILE A 46 3.82 -12.81 5.13
C ILE A 46 4.91 -13.88 5.26
N GLU A 47 6.11 -13.48 5.71
CA GLU A 47 7.25 -14.38 5.87
C GLU A 47 7.00 -15.45 6.95
N GLU A 48 6.55 -15.04 8.14
CA GLU A 48 6.31 -15.94 9.28
C GLU A 48 5.20 -16.96 9.02
N HIS A 49 4.27 -16.66 8.12
CA HIS A 49 3.17 -17.55 7.75
C HIS A 49 3.41 -18.30 6.43
N GLU A 50 4.64 -18.26 5.89
CA GLU A 50 5.04 -18.92 4.64
C GLU A 50 4.13 -18.55 3.46
N MET A 51 3.58 -17.33 3.46
CA MET A 51 2.70 -16.82 2.41
C MET A 51 3.52 -16.21 1.27
N SER A 52 2.97 -16.24 0.06
CA SER A 52 3.54 -15.59 -1.11
C SER A 52 2.80 -14.30 -1.45
N GLN A 53 3.52 -13.18 -1.55
CA GLN A 53 2.96 -11.90 -2.00
C GLN A 53 2.52 -11.98 -3.47
N LYS A 54 1.26 -11.60 -3.75
CA LYS A 54 0.66 -11.60 -5.10
C LYS A 54 0.48 -10.21 -5.68
N THR A 55 0.37 -9.20 -4.83
CA THR A 55 0.19 -7.81 -5.23
C THR A 55 1.23 -6.94 -4.55
N PRO A 56 1.53 -5.74 -5.06
CA PRO A 56 2.15 -4.70 -4.26
C PRO A 56 1.37 -4.47 -2.95
N ILE A 57 2.04 -3.92 -1.95
CA ILE A 57 1.34 -3.37 -0.78
C ILE A 57 0.65 -2.08 -1.24
N PHE A 58 -0.67 -2.04 -1.14
CA PHE A 58 -1.47 -0.86 -1.39
C PHE A 58 -1.55 -0.03 -0.11
N VAL A 59 -1.36 1.28 -0.24
CA VAL A 59 -1.49 2.25 0.85
C VAL A 59 -2.56 3.27 0.46
N GLU A 60 -3.66 3.28 1.20
CA GLU A 60 -4.81 4.15 0.95
C GLU A 60 -4.97 5.14 2.09
N PHE A 61 -4.96 6.44 1.76
CA PHE A 61 -5.29 7.51 2.69
C PHE A 61 -6.79 7.78 2.62
N LYS A 62 -7.50 7.59 3.74
CA LYS A 62 -8.95 7.76 3.81
C LYS A 62 -9.33 8.79 4.85
N GLU A 63 -10.31 9.61 4.51
CA GLU A 63 -10.97 10.52 5.44
C GLU A 63 -12.38 9.99 5.71
N THR A 64 -12.73 9.85 6.99
CA THR A 64 -14.10 9.48 7.37
C THR A 64 -15.04 10.68 7.25
N ASN A 65 -16.35 10.44 7.20
CA ASN A 65 -17.36 11.50 7.21
C ASN A 65 -17.30 12.39 8.47
N ALA A 66 -16.60 11.95 9.53
CA ALA A 66 -16.37 12.72 10.75
C ALA A 66 -15.07 13.55 10.71
N GLY A 67 -14.36 13.59 9.57
CA GLY A 67 -13.10 14.32 9.38
C GLY A 67 -11.87 13.61 9.93
N GLN A 68 -12.00 12.36 10.38
CA GLN A 68 -10.86 11.59 10.88
C GLN A 68 -10.10 10.93 9.72
N THR A 69 -8.80 11.22 9.62
CA THR A 69 -7.88 10.60 8.66
C THR A 69 -7.34 9.27 9.18
N ASN A 70 -7.29 8.27 8.32
CA ASN A 70 -6.67 6.98 8.57
C ASN A 70 -5.91 6.50 7.33
N VAL A 71 -4.97 5.59 7.56
CA VAL A 71 -4.26 4.88 6.50
C VAL A 71 -4.67 3.42 6.54
N GLU A 72 -5.06 2.88 5.41
CA GLU A 72 -5.27 1.45 5.22
C GLU A 72 -4.14 0.89 4.37
N MET A 73 -3.53 -0.18 4.87
CA MET A 73 -2.50 -0.93 4.14
C MET A 73 -3.01 -2.32 3.85
N SER A 74 -2.80 -2.79 2.62
CA SER A 74 -3.29 -4.08 2.20
C SER A 74 -2.39 -4.77 1.19
N VAL A 75 -2.41 -6.11 1.19
CA VAL A 75 -1.60 -6.94 0.30
C VAL A 75 -2.29 -8.27 0.03
N GLY A 76 -2.32 -8.67 -1.24
CA GLY A 76 -2.83 -9.98 -1.65
C GLY A 76 -1.80 -11.05 -1.37
N VAL A 77 -2.22 -12.14 -0.71
CA VAL A 77 -1.36 -13.25 -0.30
C VAL A 77 -1.92 -14.61 -0.76
N GLN A 78 -1.06 -15.61 -0.90
CA GLN A 78 -1.42 -17.01 -1.19
C GLN A 78 -0.60 -17.96 -0.33
#